data_AF-A0ABD4HN36-F1
#
_entry.id   AF-A0ABD4HN36-F1
#
_cell.length_a   1.000
_cell.length_b   1.000
_cell.length_c   1.000
_cell.angle_alpha   90.00
_cell.angle_beta   90.00
_cell.angle_gamma   90.00
#
_symmetry.space_group_name_H-M   'P 1'
#
loop_
_entity.id
_entity.type
_entity.pdbx_description
1 polymer ?
#
loop_
_entity_poly.entity_id
_entity_poly.type
_entity_poly.pdbx_seq_one_letter_code
_entity_poly.pdbx_strand_id
1 'polypeptide(L)'
;MQDEQNNINVRKITLMSLIPGLGQFANGQAFKGIVFLGIFVAFILQLIVGGFHSLIGLVTLGTVPMEDHSLFILIQGTLQLIITVIFFIFYGLNLLDAKRVAVLRKEGKKINRTMKEVIHNIGDEGFPYLLTLPAYLLMIFTIIFPVLVTLFTAFTNYDFKHIPPASLIDWIGVKNFFSIFFLSSYRNTFFSVFSWTVIWTLCATTLQITLGIFTAVIAHQKFIKFRRFFGIIFLLPWAVPAFITIMSFSNIFNDSVGAINTQVIPFINHLPFVDISAISWKTDPFWTKVAIIMVQGWLGFPYIYVMVTGILQSISEDLYEAAKIDG
;
A
#
# COMPACT_ATOMS: atom_id res chain seq x y z
N MET A 1 50.90 19.16 -0.27
CA MET A 1 49.78 18.19 -0.21
C MET A 1 49.47 17.75 1.23
N GLN A 2 50.47 17.38 2.05
CA GLN A 2 50.25 17.06 3.47
C GLN A 2 49.79 18.25 4.34
N ASP A 3 50.25 19.48 4.05
CA ASP A 3 49.82 20.68 4.81
C ASP A 3 48.35 21.06 4.56
N GLU A 4 47.82 20.84 3.35
CA GLU A 4 46.39 21.04 3.07
C GLU A 4 45.53 19.97 3.75
N GLN A 5 46.03 18.74 3.92
CA GLN A 5 45.32 17.65 4.61
C GLN A 5 45.22 17.88 6.11
N ASN A 6 46.27 18.43 6.75
CA ASN A 6 46.27 18.76 8.17
C ASN A 6 45.34 19.93 8.54
N ASN A 7 44.98 20.79 7.59
CA ASN A 7 44.13 21.96 7.82
C ASN A 7 42.62 21.69 7.64
N ILE A 8 42.23 20.46 7.29
CA ILE A 8 40.80 20.08 7.11
C ILE A 8 40.15 19.84 8.47
N ASN A 9 39.44 20.84 8.95
CA ASN A 9 38.61 20.70 10.15
C ASN A 9 37.22 20.16 9.79
N VAL A 10 37.05 18.84 9.89
CA VAL A 10 35.79 18.12 9.62
C VAL A 10 34.62 18.72 10.42
N ARG A 11 34.84 19.04 11.70
CA ARG A 11 33.79 19.61 12.57
C ARG A 11 33.33 20.97 12.08
N LYS A 12 34.26 21.83 11.64
CA LYS A 12 33.95 23.15 11.06
C LYS A 12 33.11 23.01 9.78
N ILE A 13 33.46 22.06 8.90
CA ILE A 13 32.74 21.83 7.65
C ILE A 13 31.34 21.28 7.91
N THR A 14 31.17 20.35 8.86
CA THR A 14 29.84 19.86 9.26
C THR A 14 28.98 20.98 9.85
N LEU A 15 29.56 21.88 10.66
CA LEU A 15 28.86 23.05 11.20
C LEU A 15 28.45 24.03 10.09
N MET A 16 29.27 24.22 9.06
CA MET A 16 28.88 25.04 7.90
C MET A 16 27.67 24.46 7.17
N SER A 17 27.55 23.12 7.10
CA SER A 17 26.37 22.45 6.51
C SER A 17 25.08 22.58 7.32
N LEU A 18 25.07 23.30 8.45
CA LEU A 18 23.80 23.69 9.09
C LEU A 18 22.91 24.48 8.13
N ILE A 19 23.51 25.23 7.19
CA ILE A 19 22.83 25.73 6.00
C ILE A 19 23.19 24.75 4.86
N PRO A 20 22.22 23.96 4.37
CA PRO A 20 22.47 23.00 3.30
C PRO A 20 23.17 23.64 2.10
N GLY A 21 24.25 23.00 1.65
CA GLY A 21 25.08 23.45 0.53
C GLY A 21 26.40 24.11 0.96
N LEU A 22 26.45 24.82 2.09
CA LEU A 22 27.68 25.53 2.52
C LEU A 22 28.85 24.59 2.86
N GLY A 23 28.60 23.46 3.52
CA GLY A 23 29.67 22.48 3.76
C GLY A 23 30.10 21.74 2.50
N GLN A 24 29.21 21.57 1.51
CA GLN A 24 29.58 21.06 0.18
C GLN A 24 30.48 22.05 -0.57
N PHE A 25 30.21 23.36 -0.48
CA PHE A 25 31.13 24.39 -0.97
C PHE A 25 32.49 24.34 -0.26
N ALA A 26 32.52 24.20 1.06
CA ALA A 26 33.76 24.06 1.84
C ALA A 26 34.56 22.80 1.46
N ASN A 27 33.87 21.74 1.03
CA ASN A 27 34.47 20.52 0.50
C ASN A 27 34.93 20.61 -0.97
N GLY A 28 34.69 21.75 -1.65
CA GLY A 28 35.04 21.95 -3.05
C GLY A 28 34.07 21.32 -4.05
N GLN A 29 32.84 20.99 -3.62
CA GLN A 29 31.78 20.42 -4.45
C GLN A 29 30.74 21.48 -4.80
N ALA A 30 31.12 22.44 -5.66
CA ALA A 30 30.28 23.60 -5.98
C ALA A 30 28.91 23.22 -6.56
N PHE A 31 28.85 22.23 -7.45
CA PHE A 31 27.59 21.78 -8.05
C PHE A 31 26.59 21.26 -7.01
N LYS A 32 27.03 20.32 -6.14
CA LYS A 32 26.21 19.82 -5.03
C LYS A 32 25.81 20.95 -4.07
N GLY A 33 26.73 21.87 -3.80
CA GLY A 33 26.50 23.05 -2.98
C GLY A 33 25.33 23.90 -3.50
N ILE A 34 25.33 24.23 -4.80
CA ILE A 34 24.27 25.01 -5.45
C ILE A 34 22.93 24.28 -5.38
N VAL A 35 22.90 22.99 -5.73
CA VAL A 35 21.65 22.20 -5.72
C VAL A 35 21.06 22.13 -4.31
N PHE A 36 21.88 21.81 -3.31
CA PHE A 36 21.41 21.69 -1.93
C PHE A 36 20.97 23.03 -1.33
N LEU A 37 21.69 24.11 -1.64
CA LEU A 37 21.28 25.45 -1.26
C LEU A 37 19.98 25.87 -1.96
N GLY A 38 19.81 25.52 -3.23
CA GLY A 38 18.58 25.77 -3.98
C GLY A 38 17.36 25.07 -3.36
N ILE A 39 17.50 23.79 -2.99
CA ILE A 39 16.45 23.03 -2.28
C ILE A 39 16.13 23.70 -0.94
N PHE A 40 17.16 24.12 -0.19
CA PHE A 40 16.99 24.83 1.08
C PHE A 40 16.21 26.14 0.91
N VAL A 41 16.64 27.01 0.01
CA VAL A 41 15.98 28.30 -0.26
C VAL A 41 14.55 28.08 -0.75
N ALA A 42 14.33 27.12 -1.65
CA ALA A 42 12.99 26.80 -2.14
C ALA A 42 12.06 26.36 -1.00
N PHE A 43 12.54 25.50 -0.09
CA PHE A 43 11.78 25.09 1.09
C PHE A 43 11.48 26.27 2.02
N ILE A 44 12.45 27.13 2.31
CA ILE A 44 12.24 28.31 3.16
C ILE A 44 11.22 29.27 2.54
N LEU A 45 11.35 29.56 1.24
CA LEU A 45 10.38 30.40 0.51
C LEU A 45 8.98 29.79 0.57
N GLN A 46 8.87 28.50 0.31
CA GLN A 46 7.61 27.76 0.39
C GLN A 46 7.01 27.81 1.81
N LEU A 47 7.84 27.66 2.84
CA LEU A 47 7.43 27.71 4.24
C LEU A 47 6.87 29.09 4.61
N ILE A 48 7.51 30.16 4.14
CA ILE A 48 7.08 31.54 4.40
C ILE A 48 5.80 31.89 3.64
N VAL A 49 5.71 31.51 2.35
CA VAL A 49 4.57 31.88 1.49
C VAL A 49 3.27 31.19 1.93
N GLY A 50 3.35 29.96 2.43
CA GLY A 50 2.14 29.24 2.85
C GLY A 50 2.35 28.05 3.76
N GLY A 51 3.57 27.47 3.82
CA GLY A 51 3.82 26.29 4.64
C GLY A 51 3.52 26.50 6.14
N PHE A 52 3.87 27.65 6.72
CA PHE A 52 3.51 27.96 8.11
C PHE A 52 2.00 28.03 8.32
N HIS A 53 1.28 28.68 7.39
CA HIS A 53 -0.17 28.77 7.46
C HIS A 53 -0.82 27.38 7.37
N SER A 54 -0.34 26.51 6.48
CA SER A 54 -0.83 25.13 6.36
C SER A 54 -0.55 24.29 7.61
N LEU A 55 0.62 24.46 8.25
CA LEU A 55 0.94 23.73 9.50
C LEU A 55 0.11 24.22 10.69
N ILE A 56 -0.09 25.54 10.81
CA ILE A 56 -0.99 26.11 11.83
C ILE A 56 -2.42 25.66 11.57
N GLY A 57 -2.85 25.71 10.31
CA GLY A 57 -4.15 25.22 9.86
C GLY A 57 -4.37 23.75 10.19
N LEU A 58 -3.35 22.90 10.08
CA LEU A 58 -3.46 21.49 10.48
C LEU A 58 -3.85 21.35 11.96
N VAL A 59 -3.36 22.24 12.82
CA VAL A 59 -3.65 22.21 14.26
C VAL A 59 -5.02 22.82 14.56
N THR A 60 -5.37 23.92 13.89
CA THR A 60 -6.62 24.66 14.17
C THR A 60 -7.84 24.09 13.44
N LEU A 61 -7.65 23.49 12.27
CA LEU A 61 -8.70 23.06 11.33
C LEU A 61 -9.67 24.18 10.93
N GLY A 62 -9.23 25.43 10.96
CA GLY A 62 -10.05 26.61 10.69
C GLY A 62 -10.49 27.32 11.97
N THR A 63 -10.97 28.55 11.79
CA THR A 63 -11.37 29.44 12.89
C THR A 63 -12.68 30.16 12.62
N VAL A 64 -12.99 30.43 11.34
CA VAL A 64 -14.19 31.18 10.93
C VAL A 64 -15.11 30.27 10.12
N PRO A 65 -16.24 29.83 10.69
CA PRO A 65 -17.26 29.10 9.94
C PRO A 65 -17.76 29.92 8.74
N MET A 66 -18.20 29.25 7.68
CA MET A 66 -18.59 29.80 6.37
C MET A 66 -17.45 30.35 5.51
N GLU A 67 -16.28 30.66 6.07
CA GLU A 67 -15.08 31.07 5.33
C GLU A 67 -14.08 29.93 5.22
N ASP A 68 -13.73 29.31 6.34
CA ASP A 68 -12.74 28.26 6.40
C ASP A 68 -13.33 26.89 6.02
N HIS A 69 -12.58 26.14 5.20
CA HIS A 69 -12.94 24.78 4.83
C HIS A 69 -12.01 23.78 5.52
N SER A 70 -12.37 23.34 6.74
CA SER A 70 -11.55 22.47 7.59
C SER A 70 -10.96 21.24 6.89
N LEU A 71 -11.72 20.62 5.98
CA LEU A 71 -11.24 19.46 5.20
C LEU A 71 -10.07 19.85 4.27
N PHE A 72 -10.17 20.98 3.56
CA PHE A 72 -9.07 21.45 2.70
C PHE A 72 -7.87 21.89 3.51
N ILE A 73 -8.10 22.54 4.66
CA ILE A 73 -7.04 22.91 5.59
C ILE A 73 -6.30 21.66 6.10
N LEU A 74 -7.02 20.59 6.48
CA LEU A 74 -6.45 19.31 6.89
C LEU A 74 -5.62 18.68 5.77
N ILE A 75 -6.13 18.67 4.54
CA ILE A 75 -5.42 18.16 3.35
C ILE A 75 -4.13 18.95 3.10
N GLN A 76 -4.21 20.28 3.06
CA GLN A 76 -3.05 21.15 2.82
C GLN A 76 -2.00 21.03 3.93
N GLY A 77 -2.45 20.98 5.18
CA GLY A 77 -1.61 20.76 6.35
C GLY A 77 -0.91 19.39 6.32
N THR A 78 -1.62 18.35 5.92
CA THR A 78 -1.04 17.00 5.75
C THR A 78 0.02 16.97 4.66
N LEU A 79 -0.25 17.61 3.51
CA LEU A 79 0.71 17.74 2.43
C LEU A 79 1.97 18.49 2.91
N GLN A 80 1.79 19.58 3.64
CA GLN A 80 2.88 20.37 4.18
C GLN A 80 3.71 19.58 5.20
N LEU A 81 3.06 18.77 6.05
CA LEU A 81 3.74 17.89 6.99
C LEU A 81 4.67 16.91 6.26
N ILE A 82 4.19 16.29 5.18
CA ILE A 82 4.99 15.38 4.34
C ILE A 82 6.20 16.11 3.74
N ILE A 83 5.98 17.28 3.12
CA ILE A 83 7.06 18.09 2.54
C ILE A 83 8.10 18.45 3.62
N THR A 84 7.65 18.81 4.81
CA THR A 84 8.51 19.15 5.95
C THR A 84 9.33 17.95 6.42
N VAL A 85 8.73 16.75 6.52
CA VAL A 85 9.44 15.52 6.88
C VAL A 85 10.48 15.14 5.81
N ILE A 86 10.12 15.20 4.52
CA ILE A 86 11.05 14.96 3.41
C ILE A 86 12.24 15.93 3.49
N PHE A 87 11.97 17.20 3.77
CA PHE A 87 13.01 18.20 3.94
C PHE A 87 13.92 17.89 5.13
N PHE A 88 13.39 17.45 6.28
CA PHE A 88 14.22 17.05 7.42
C PHE A 88 15.09 15.81 7.13
N ILE A 89 14.58 14.84 6.35
CA ILE A 89 15.37 13.71 5.87
C ILE A 89 16.51 14.23 4.98
N PHE A 90 16.19 15.09 4.01
CA PHE A 90 17.19 15.74 3.16
C PHE A 90 18.23 16.52 3.99
N TYR A 91 17.79 17.25 5.01
CA TYR A 91 18.66 18.03 5.91
C TYR A 91 19.64 17.12 6.66
N GLY A 92 19.16 16.01 7.21
CA GLY A 92 20.02 15.00 7.85
C GLY A 92 21.03 14.40 6.87
N LEU A 93 20.58 14.03 5.67
CA LEU A 93 21.44 13.50 4.61
C LEU A 93 22.50 14.52 4.16
N ASN A 94 22.15 15.81 4.09
CA ASN A 94 23.09 16.88 3.77
C ASN A 94 24.26 16.95 4.75
N LEU A 95 23.97 16.90 6.06
CA LEU A 95 24.98 16.93 7.11
C LEU A 95 25.90 15.70 7.06
N LEU A 96 25.31 14.53 6.82
CA LEU A 96 26.04 13.27 6.68
C LEU A 96 26.95 13.27 5.44
N ASP A 97 26.46 13.74 4.29
CA ASP A 97 27.24 13.89 3.06
C ASP A 97 28.43 14.84 3.27
N ALA A 98 28.21 16.03 3.84
CA ALA A 98 29.28 16.99 4.09
C ALA A 98 30.36 16.44 5.05
N LYS A 99 29.96 15.75 6.12
CA LYS A 99 30.88 15.10 7.05
C LYS A 99 31.66 13.98 6.36
N ARG A 100 30.99 13.10 5.62
CA ARG A 100 31.62 11.96 4.94
C ARG A 100 32.64 12.43 3.92
N VAL A 101 32.31 13.43 3.10
CA VAL A 101 33.22 13.99 2.10
C VAL A 101 34.41 14.69 2.77
N ALA A 102 34.21 15.40 3.87
CA ALA A 102 35.30 16.04 4.61
C ALA A 102 36.30 15.00 5.19
N VAL A 103 35.80 13.86 5.68
CA VAL A 103 36.64 12.74 6.13
C VAL A 103 37.42 12.13 4.97
N LEU A 104 36.76 11.84 3.85
CA LEU A 104 37.43 11.31 2.65
C LEU A 104 38.52 12.26 2.13
N ARG A 105 38.27 13.57 2.16
CA ARG A 105 39.26 14.59 1.77
C ARG A 105 40.45 14.61 2.73
N LYS A 106 40.22 14.46 4.05
CA LYS A 106 41.28 14.37 5.06
C LYS A 106 42.14 13.11 4.87
N GLU A 107 41.52 11.99 4.50
CA GLU A 107 42.21 10.73 4.17
C GLU A 107 42.92 10.76 2.81
N GLY A 108 42.82 11.86 2.04
CA GLY A 108 43.43 11.98 0.72
C GLY A 108 42.76 11.15 -0.39
N LYS A 109 41.56 10.63 -0.14
CA LYS A 109 40.79 9.88 -1.15
C LYS A 109 40.22 10.83 -2.21
N LYS A 110 40.04 10.32 -3.43
CA LYS A 110 39.39 11.08 -4.51
C LYS A 110 37.97 11.45 -4.11
N ILE A 111 37.59 12.69 -4.40
CA ILE A 111 36.24 13.23 -4.18
C ILE A 111 35.71 13.76 -5.50
N ASN A 112 34.41 13.58 -5.74
CA ASN A 112 33.76 14.09 -6.95
C ASN A 112 33.57 15.61 -6.82
N ARG A 113 34.37 16.40 -7.53
CA ARG A 113 34.36 17.88 -7.45
C ARG A 113 33.53 18.50 -8.57
N THR A 114 33.57 17.90 -9.75
CA THR A 114 32.91 18.45 -10.94
C THR A 114 31.51 17.87 -11.14
N MET A 115 30.64 18.61 -11.84
CA MET A 115 29.30 18.14 -12.20
C MET A 115 29.34 16.82 -12.96
N LYS A 116 30.30 16.68 -13.89
CA LYS A 116 30.48 15.47 -14.70
C LYS A 116 30.82 14.25 -13.83
N GLU A 117 31.73 14.41 -12.88
CA GLU A 117 32.07 13.34 -11.92
C GLU A 117 30.88 12.96 -11.03
N VAL A 118 30.08 13.95 -10.58
CA VAL A 118 28.89 13.68 -9.76
C VAL A 118 27.84 12.91 -10.55
N ILE A 119 27.55 13.31 -11.79
CA ILE A 119 26.58 12.62 -12.66
C ILE A 119 27.07 11.20 -12.99
N HIS A 120 28.35 11.04 -13.31
CA HIS A 120 28.93 9.73 -13.60
C HIS A 120 28.86 8.80 -12.37
N ASN A 121 29.20 9.30 -11.18
CA ASN A 121 29.09 8.52 -9.94
C ASN A 121 27.65 8.15 -9.58
N ILE A 122 26.67 9.01 -9.89
CA ILE A 122 25.25 8.65 -9.73
C ILE A 122 24.87 7.55 -10.72
N GLY A 123 25.45 7.53 -11.93
CA GLY A 123 25.27 6.46 -12.90
C GLY A 123 25.93 5.14 -12.50
N ASP A 124 27.09 5.18 -11.85
CA ASP A 124 27.83 3.96 -11.52
C ASP A 124 27.40 3.35 -10.17
N GLU A 125 27.33 4.17 -9.12
CA GLU A 125 27.02 3.72 -7.75
C GLU A 125 25.60 4.08 -7.30
N GLY A 126 25.01 5.12 -7.90
CA GLY A 126 23.72 5.68 -7.52
C GLY A 126 22.52 5.17 -8.34
N PHE A 127 22.76 4.36 -9.37
CA PHE A 127 21.75 4.01 -10.38
C PHE A 127 20.51 3.33 -9.80
N PRO A 128 20.61 2.37 -8.85
CA PRO A 128 19.44 1.80 -8.21
C PRO A 128 18.57 2.83 -7.48
N TYR A 129 19.20 3.84 -6.86
CA TYR A 129 18.48 4.90 -6.16
C TYR A 129 17.80 5.87 -7.13
N LEU A 130 18.47 6.19 -8.25
CA LEU A 130 17.88 7.04 -9.29
C LEU A 130 16.62 6.42 -9.90
N LEU A 131 16.61 5.10 -10.12
CA LEU A 131 15.46 4.37 -10.65
C LEU A 131 14.31 4.25 -9.65
N THR A 132 14.62 4.09 -8.36
CA THR A 132 13.60 3.89 -7.32
C THR A 132 13.01 5.20 -6.80
N LEU A 133 13.73 6.32 -6.89
CA LEU A 133 13.29 7.63 -6.40
C LEU A 133 11.92 8.07 -6.97
N PRO A 134 11.65 8.00 -8.30
CA PRO A 134 10.33 8.35 -8.84
C PRO A 134 9.20 7.46 -8.30
N ALA A 135 9.47 6.17 -8.10
CA ALA A 135 8.49 5.24 -7.55
C ALA A 135 8.14 5.58 -6.10
N TYR A 136 9.14 5.90 -5.28
CA TYR A 136 8.91 6.33 -3.89
C TYR A 136 8.18 7.67 -3.81
N LEU A 137 8.52 8.63 -4.67
CA LEU A 137 7.80 9.90 -4.75
C LEU A 137 6.33 9.67 -5.09
N LEU A 138 6.04 8.88 -6.12
CA LEU A 138 4.65 8.52 -6.45
C LEU A 138 3.96 7.81 -5.29
N MET A 139 4.59 6.84 -4.63
CA MET A 139 4.04 6.15 -3.47
C MET A 139 3.69 7.10 -2.33
N ILE A 140 4.53 8.11 -2.06
CA ILE A 140 4.25 9.13 -1.04
C ILE A 140 2.96 9.89 -1.38
N PHE A 141 2.79 10.33 -2.63
CA PHE A 141 1.62 11.13 -3.03
C PHE A 141 0.34 10.30 -3.25
N THR A 142 0.44 9.06 -3.72
CA THR A 142 -0.72 8.22 -4.06
C THR A 142 -1.18 7.35 -2.90
N ILE A 143 -0.28 6.95 -2.00
CA ILE A 143 -0.59 6.05 -0.89
C ILE A 143 -0.45 6.78 0.45
N ILE A 144 0.73 7.30 0.77
CA ILE A 144 0.99 7.84 2.11
C ILE A 144 0.12 9.07 2.38
N PHE A 145 0.01 9.98 1.41
CA PHE A 145 -0.75 11.21 1.56
C PHE A 145 -2.25 10.96 1.84
N PRO A 146 -3.01 10.20 1.01
CA PRO A 146 -4.41 9.89 1.33
C PRO A 146 -4.59 9.09 2.63
N VAL A 147 -3.65 8.19 2.94
CA VAL A 147 -3.69 7.43 4.20
C VAL A 147 -3.54 8.35 5.40
N LEU A 148 -2.61 9.32 5.37
CA LEU A 148 -2.46 10.28 6.46
C LEU A 148 -3.67 11.20 6.60
N VAL A 149 -4.25 11.67 5.48
CA VAL A 149 -5.50 12.46 5.51
C VAL A 149 -6.63 11.67 6.15
N THR A 150 -6.80 10.40 5.76
CA THR A 150 -7.82 9.51 6.33
C THR A 150 -7.56 9.24 7.81
N LEU A 151 -6.29 9.01 8.17
CA LEU A 151 -5.88 8.79 9.54
C LEU A 151 -6.19 10.00 10.41
N PHE A 152 -5.81 11.21 9.98
CA PHE A 152 -6.10 12.45 10.70
C PHE A 152 -7.60 12.69 10.82
N THR A 153 -8.38 12.45 9.76
CA THR A 153 -9.84 12.52 9.80
C THR A 153 -10.44 11.57 10.85
N ALA A 154 -9.82 10.42 11.13
CA ALA A 154 -10.28 9.50 12.18
C ALA A 154 -10.16 10.08 13.60
N PHE A 155 -9.33 11.11 13.83
CA PHE A 155 -9.20 11.81 15.11
C PHE A 155 -10.03 13.10 15.19
N THR A 156 -10.90 13.35 14.21
CA THR A 156 -11.78 14.53 14.20
C THR A 156 -13.26 14.17 14.35
N ASN A 157 -14.11 15.17 14.58
CA ASN A 157 -15.57 15.03 14.62
C ASN A 157 -16.25 15.06 13.23
N TYR A 158 -15.54 14.68 12.16
CA TYR A 158 -16.10 14.72 10.81
C TYR A 158 -17.28 13.76 10.65
N ASP A 159 -18.49 14.33 10.61
CA ASP A 159 -19.76 13.63 10.50
C ASP A 159 -20.80 14.47 9.75
N PHE A 160 -22.04 13.98 9.66
CA PHE A 160 -23.12 14.69 8.97
C PHE A 160 -23.53 16.02 9.63
N LYS A 161 -23.10 16.30 10.86
CA LYS A 161 -23.36 17.57 11.56
C LYS A 161 -22.24 18.57 11.37
N HIS A 162 -21.01 18.10 11.13
CA HIS A 162 -19.82 18.94 10.94
C HIS A 162 -19.37 18.89 9.48
N ILE A 163 -20.11 19.57 8.61
CA ILE A 163 -19.83 19.67 7.18
C ILE A 163 -19.29 21.08 6.87
N PRO A 164 -17.98 21.22 6.58
CA PRO A 164 -17.41 22.49 6.17
C PRO A 164 -17.96 22.97 4.81
N PRO A 165 -17.97 24.29 4.55
CA PRO A 165 -17.52 25.34 5.46
C PRO A 165 -18.57 25.73 6.51
N ALA A 166 -19.81 25.23 6.41
CA ALA A 166 -20.93 25.63 7.27
C ALA A 166 -20.69 25.30 8.76
N SER A 167 -20.07 24.16 9.04
CA SER A 167 -19.57 23.80 10.36
C SER A 167 -18.14 23.31 10.25
N LEU A 168 -17.25 23.88 11.07
CA LEU A 168 -15.85 23.46 11.14
C LEU A 168 -15.73 22.07 11.78
N ILE A 169 -14.61 21.43 11.48
CA ILE A 169 -14.19 20.15 12.06
C ILE A 169 -13.17 20.44 13.16
N ASP A 170 -13.28 19.75 14.29
CA ASP A 170 -12.38 19.85 15.42
C ASP A 170 -11.68 18.52 15.71
N TRP A 171 -10.48 18.61 16.30
CA TRP A 171 -9.78 17.46 16.85
C TRP A 171 -10.49 16.97 18.12
N ILE A 172 -10.94 15.71 18.11
CA ILE A 172 -11.54 15.03 19.26
C ILE A 172 -10.62 13.95 19.84
N GLY A 173 -9.40 13.85 19.33
CA GLY A 173 -8.43 12.83 19.71
C GLY A 173 -8.97 11.43 19.45
N VAL A 174 -8.88 10.55 20.46
CA VAL A 174 -9.21 9.13 20.32
C VAL A 174 -10.69 8.80 20.57
N LYS A 175 -11.56 9.81 20.67
CA LYS A 175 -12.97 9.64 21.04
C LYS A 175 -13.73 8.69 20.09
N ASN A 176 -13.46 8.75 18.77
CA ASN A 176 -14.08 7.86 17.79
C ASN A 176 -13.77 6.39 18.07
N PHE A 177 -12.52 6.07 18.43
CA PHE A 177 -12.09 4.70 18.74
C PHE A 177 -12.77 4.17 20.00
N PHE A 178 -12.86 4.98 21.05
CA PHE A 178 -13.56 4.60 22.27
C PHE A 178 -15.08 4.45 22.07
N SER A 179 -15.68 5.28 21.21
CA SER A 179 -17.10 5.22 20.90
C SER A 179 -17.52 3.86 20.33
N ILE A 180 -16.64 3.17 19.59
CA ILE A 180 -16.89 1.82 19.06
C ILE A 180 -17.07 0.79 20.20
N PHE A 181 -16.30 0.92 21.29
CA PHE A 181 -16.33 -0.05 22.39
C PHE A 181 -17.33 0.28 23.50
N PHE A 182 -17.63 1.57 23.71
CA PHE A 182 -18.49 2.00 24.83
C PHE A 182 -19.94 2.24 24.42
N LEU A 183 -20.23 2.60 23.17
CA LEU A 183 -21.62 2.77 22.72
C LEU A 183 -22.20 1.40 22.35
N SER A 184 -23.25 0.98 23.07
CA SER A 184 -23.86 -0.35 22.95
C SER A 184 -24.28 -0.69 21.52
N SER A 185 -24.83 0.27 20.77
CA SER A 185 -25.21 0.08 19.36
C SER A 185 -24.00 -0.16 18.46
N TYR A 186 -22.91 0.59 18.63
CA TYR A 186 -21.71 0.42 17.79
C TYR A 186 -20.95 -0.84 18.14
N ARG A 187 -20.88 -1.18 19.43
CA ARG A 187 -20.20 -2.38 19.90
C ARG A 187 -20.80 -3.65 19.30
N ASN A 188 -22.12 -3.79 19.36
CA ASN A 188 -22.79 -4.99 18.86
C ASN A 188 -22.63 -5.14 17.34
N THR A 189 -22.82 -4.06 16.58
CA THR A 189 -22.61 -4.06 15.13
C THR A 189 -21.13 -4.34 14.78
N PHE A 190 -20.19 -3.70 15.49
CA PHE A 190 -18.76 -3.91 15.28
C PHE A 190 -18.37 -5.36 15.46
N PHE A 191 -18.69 -5.99 16.60
CA PHE A 191 -18.32 -7.38 16.84
C PHE A 191 -19.03 -8.34 15.88
N SER A 192 -20.29 -8.09 15.53
CA SER A 192 -21.02 -8.91 14.56
C SER A 192 -20.36 -8.89 13.17
N VAL A 193 -20.05 -7.69 12.67
CA VAL A 193 -19.39 -7.52 11.37
C VAL A 193 -17.94 -8.01 11.42
N PHE A 194 -17.20 -7.70 12.48
CA PHE A 194 -15.81 -8.13 12.67
C PHE A 194 -15.70 -9.66 12.70
N SER A 195 -16.51 -10.34 13.52
CA SER A 195 -16.53 -11.80 13.58
C SER A 195 -16.91 -12.41 12.22
N TRP A 196 -17.87 -11.80 11.51
CA TRP A 196 -18.18 -12.24 10.14
C TRP A 196 -16.99 -12.06 9.19
N THR A 197 -16.30 -10.92 9.22
CA THR A 197 -15.11 -10.68 8.40
C THR A 197 -14.04 -11.73 8.68
N VAL A 198 -13.77 -12.06 9.94
CA VAL A 198 -12.79 -13.10 10.30
C VAL A 198 -13.22 -14.48 9.76
N ILE A 199 -14.48 -14.88 9.97
CA ILE A 199 -15.01 -16.15 9.47
C ILE A 199 -14.92 -16.19 7.95
N TRP A 200 -15.37 -15.14 7.27
CA TRP A 200 -15.34 -15.02 5.83
C TRP A 200 -13.91 -15.12 5.31
N THR A 201 -12.95 -14.38 5.89
CA THR A 201 -11.55 -14.43 5.48
C THR A 201 -10.98 -15.84 5.65
N LEU A 202 -11.17 -16.48 6.81
CA LEU A 202 -10.64 -17.82 7.05
C LEU A 202 -11.27 -18.84 6.09
N CYS A 203 -12.61 -18.91 6.03
CA CYS A 203 -13.30 -19.88 5.19
C CYS A 203 -13.03 -19.66 3.69
N ALA A 204 -13.10 -18.42 3.21
CA ALA A 204 -12.91 -18.13 1.79
C ALA A 204 -11.44 -18.30 1.37
N THR A 205 -10.49 -17.82 2.16
CA THR A 205 -9.06 -17.99 1.84
C THR A 205 -8.65 -19.46 1.91
N THR A 206 -9.08 -20.22 2.92
CA THR A 206 -8.82 -21.66 2.98
C THR A 206 -9.42 -22.37 1.77
N LEU A 207 -10.67 -22.08 1.39
CA LEU A 207 -11.30 -22.68 0.23
C LEU A 207 -10.54 -22.38 -1.07
N GLN A 208 -10.14 -21.12 -1.28
CA GLN A 208 -9.33 -20.72 -2.45
C GLN A 208 -7.99 -21.43 -2.50
N ILE A 209 -7.29 -21.52 -1.36
CA ILE A 209 -5.98 -22.19 -1.26
C ILE A 209 -6.13 -23.68 -1.55
N THR A 210 -7.09 -24.35 -0.91
CA THR A 210 -7.35 -25.77 -1.11
C THR A 210 -7.70 -26.07 -2.55
N LEU A 211 -8.64 -25.33 -3.16
CA LEU A 211 -9.02 -25.54 -4.56
C LEU A 211 -7.87 -25.23 -5.52
N GLY A 212 -7.11 -24.16 -5.29
CA GLY A 212 -5.99 -23.78 -6.13
C GLY A 212 -4.84 -24.79 -6.11
N ILE A 213 -4.46 -25.26 -4.91
CA ILE A 213 -3.44 -26.32 -4.77
C ILE A 213 -3.96 -27.61 -5.40
N PHE A 214 -5.19 -28.03 -5.08
CA PHE A 214 -5.77 -29.27 -5.58
C PHE A 214 -5.80 -29.29 -7.12
N THR A 215 -6.32 -28.22 -7.74
CA THR A 215 -6.38 -28.10 -9.19
C THR A 215 -4.99 -28.01 -9.84
N ALA A 216 -4.04 -27.33 -9.20
CA ALA A 216 -2.66 -27.23 -9.70
C ALA A 216 -1.95 -28.59 -9.68
N VAL A 217 -2.02 -29.30 -8.56
CA VAL A 217 -1.43 -30.63 -8.41
C VAL A 217 -2.04 -31.62 -9.41
N ILE A 218 -3.36 -31.60 -9.59
CA ILE A 218 -4.04 -32.45 -10.58
C ILE A 218 -3.59 -32.10 -11.99
N ALA A 219 -3.66 -30.83 -12.38
CA ALA A 219 -3.29 -30.40 -13.73
C ALA A 219 -1.83 -30.70 -14.07
N HIS A 220 -0.95 -30.78 -13.06
CA HIS A 220 0.47 -31.08 -13.23
C HIS A 220 0.79 -32.58 -13.32
N GLN A 221 -0.17 -33.48 -13.10
CA GLN A 221 0.09 -34.92 -13.14
C GLN A 221 0.47 -35.42 -14.55
N LYS A 222 1.41 -36.39 -14.59
CA LYS A 222 1.95 -36.93 -15.86
C LYS A 222 0.86 -37.54 -16.77
N PHE A 223 -0.20 -38.12 -16.18
CA PHE A 223 -1.27 -38.82 -16.90
C PHE A 223 -2.41 -37.93 -17.45
N ILE A 224 -2.50 -36.65 -17.04
CA ILE A 224 -3.57 -35.76 -17.54
C ILE A 224 -3.30 -35.39 -18.99
N LYS A 225 -4.25 -35.73 -19.87
CA LYS A 225 -4.29 -35.32 -21.27
C LYS A 225 -4.96 -33.95 -21.39
N PHE A 226 -4.59 -33.16 -22.42
CA PHE A 226 -5.13 -31.82 -22.66
C PHE A 226 -4.88 -30.79 -21.54
N ARG A 227 -3.73 -30.84 -20.86
CA ARG A 227 -3.38 -29.93 -19.74
C ARG A 227 -3.59 -28.45 -20.06
N ARG A 228 -3.28 -28.04 -21.30
CA ARG A 228 -3.48 -26.64 -21.76
C ARG A 228 -4.95 -26.22 -21.75
N PHE A 229 -5.86 -27.13 -22.10
CA PHE A 229 -7.30 -26.86 -22.10
C PHE A 229 -7.84 -26.69 -20.68
N PHE A 230 -7.51 -27.61 -19.78
CA PHE A 230 -7.88 -27.49 -18.36
C PHE A 230 -7.27 -26.25 -17.71
N GLY A 231 -6.02 -25.93 -18.03
CA GLY A 231 -5.37 -24.71 -17.57
C GLY A 231 -6.12 -23.45 -17.97
N ILE A 232 -6.64 -23.37 -19.21
CA ILE A 232 -7.47 -22.24 -19.65
C ILE A 232 -8.77 -22.19 -18.84
N ILE A 233 -9.47 -23.32 -18.68
CA ILE A 233 -10.73 -23.39 -17.91
C ILE A 233 -10.53 -22.90 -16.48
N PHE A 234 -9.47 -23.36 -15.80
CA PHE A 234 -9.18 -22.96 -14.43
C PHE A 234 -8.80 -21.48 -14.29
N LEU A 235 -8.35 -20.83 -15.37
CA LEU A 235 -8.06 -19.38 -15.38
C LEU A 235 -9.27 -18.50 -15.68
N LEU A 236 -10.33 -19.04 -16.28
CA LEU A 236 -11.52 -18.28 -16.66
C LEU A 236 -12.12 -17.44 -15.51
N PRO A 237 -12.24 -17.94 -14.27
CA PRO A 237 -12.85 -17.18 -13.20
C PRO A 237 -12.14 -15.86 -12.89
N TRP A 238 -10.81 -15.83 -13.06
CA TRP A 238 -9.99 -14.64 -12.82
C TRP A 238 -9.85 -13.75 -14.07
N ALA A 239 -10.06 -14.30 -15.26
CA ALA A 239 -10.01 -13.55 -16.51
C ALA A 239 -11.21 -12.61 -16.70
N VAL A 240 -12.37 -12.94 -16.10
CA VAL A 240 -13.59 -12.12 -16.19
C VAL A 240 -13.54 -10.99 -15.15
N PRO A 241 -13.87 -9.74 -15.51
CA PRO A 241 -13.94 -8.64 -14.56
C PRO A 241 -14.83 -8.95 -13.35
N ALA A 242 -14.31 -8.75 -12.14
CA ALA A 242 -14.97 -9.15 -10.90
C ALA A 242 -16.39 -8.60 -10.76
N PHE A 243 -16.63 -7.35 -11.17
CA PHE A 243 -17.97 -6.74 -11.07
C PHE A 243 -19.03 -7.49 -11.92
N ILE A 244 -18.68 -7.90 -13.14
CA ILE A 244 -19.57 -8.65 -14.04
C ILE A 244 -19.89 -9.99 -13.40
N THR A 245 -18.86 -10.68 -12.90
CA THR A 245 -19.01 -11.96 -12.24
C THR A 245 -19.90 -11.87 -11.02
N ILE A 246 -19.69 -10.89 -10.14
CA ILE A 246 -20.49 -10.70 -8.92
C ILE A 246 -21.94 -10.39 -9.26
N MET A 247 -22.21 -9.54 -10.26
CA MET A 247 -23.58 -9.26 -10.72
C MET A 247 -24.25 -10.51 -11.29
N SER A 248 -23.49 -11.31 -12.06
CA SER A 248 -23.99 -12.57 -12.63
C SER A 248 -24.36 -13.57 -11.53
N PHE A 249 -23.48 -13.76 -10.54
CA PHE A 249 -23.78 -14.61 -9.38
C PHE A 249 -24.95 -14.07 -8.55
N SER A 250 -25.06 -12.75 -8.37
CA SER A 250 -26.22 -12.15 -7.70
C SER A 250 -27.54 -12.52 -8.39
N ASN A 251 -27.58 -12.60 -9.72
CA ASN A 251 -28.76 -13.07 -10.45
C ASN A 251 -28.97 -14.58 -10.32
N ILE A 252 -27.90 -15.37 -10.41
CA ILE A 252 -27.92 -16.84 -10.27
C ILE A 252 -28.43 -17.27 -8.89
N PHE A 253 -28.06 -16.54 -7.84
CA PHE A 253 -28.48 -16.73 -6.45
C PHE A 253 -29.75 -15.92 -6.09
N ASN A 254 -30.59 -15.55 -7.05
CA ASN A 254 -31.89 -14.95 -6.72
C ASN A 254 -32.84 -16.00 -6.09
N ASP A 255 -33.54 -15.61 -5.02
CA ASP A 255 -34.40 -16.50 -4.23
C ASP A 255 -35.55 -17.13 -5.05
N SER A 256 -36.14 -16.38 -5.98
CA SER A 256 -37.34 -16.83 -6.72
C SER A 256 -37.04 -17.31 -8.14
N VAL A 257 -36.15 -16.61 -8.84
CA VAL A 257 -35.87 -16.86 -10.28
C VAL A 257 -34.42 -17.23 -10.57
N GLY A 258 -33.60 -17.39 -9.53
CA GLY A 258 -32.19 -17.69 -9.68
C GLY A 258 -31.96 -19.09 -10.25
N ALA A 259 -30.95 -19.24 -11.09
CA ALA A 259 -30.59 -20.52 -11.71
C ALA A 259 -30.29 -21.60 -10.66
N ILE A 260 -29.80 -21.25 -9.46
CA ILE A 260 -29.57 -22.25 -8.40
C ILE A 260 -30.88 -22.89 -7.95
N ASN A 261 -31.91 -22.09 -7.61
CA ASN A 261 -33.18 -22.61 -7.12
C ASN A 261 -34.05 -23.20 -8.24
N THR A 262 -33.96 -22.66 -9.46
CA THR A 262 -34.85 -23.06 -10.57
C THR A 262 -34.29 -24.17 -11.44
N GLN A 263 -32.96 -24.37 -11.45
CA GLN A 263 -32.30 -25.35 -12.32
C GLN A 263 -31.40 -26.31 -11.54
N VAL A 264 -30.44 -25.78 -10.75
CA VAL A 264 -29.40 -26.61 -10.12
C VAL A 264 -29.95 -27.48 -8.99
N ILE A 265 -30.72 -26.92 -8.06
CA ILE A 265 -31.35 -27.68 -6.97
C ILE A 265 -32.32 -28.74 -7.52
N PRO A 266 -33.25 -28.41 -8.43
CA PRO A 266 -34.10 -29.43 -9.07
C PRO A 266 -33.31 -30.52 -9.78
N PHE A 267 -32.21 -30.17 -10.47
CA PHE A 267 -31.34 -31.14 -11.11
C PHE A 267 -30.68 -32.09 -10.11
N ILE A 268 -30.20 -31.55 -8.98
CA ILE A 268 -29.59 -32.35 -7.90
C ILE A 268 -30.63 -33.27 -7.23
N ASN A 269 -31.87 -32.82 -7.07
CA ASN A 269 -32.96 -33.62 -6.49
C ASN A 269 -33.39 -34.82 -7.37
N HIS A 270 -32.88 -34.94 -8.60
CA HIS A 270 -33.02 -36.17 -9.37
C HIS A 270 -32.13 -37.32 -8.87
N LEU A 271 -31.12 -37.03 -8.05
CA LEU A 271 -30.28 -38.06 -7.44
C LEU A 271 -31.06 -38.81 -6.35
N PRO A 272 -30.90 -40.14 -6.25
CA PRO A 272 -31.57 -40.90 -5.20
C PRO A 272 -31.11 -40.41 -3.82
N PHE A 273 -32.07 -40.34 -2.89
CA PHE A 273 -31.88 -39.90 -1.49
C PHE A 273 -31.55 -38.42 -1.28
N VAL A 274 -31.82 -37.55 -2.26
CA VAL A 274 -31.62 -36.09 -2.14
C VAL A 274 -32.94 -35.35 -2.29
N ASP A 275 -33.31 -34.54 -1.30
CA ASP A 275 -34.47 -33.66 -1.34
C ASP A 275 -34.12 -32.30 -0.71
N ILE A 276 -33.77 -31.34 -1.56
CA ILE A 276 -33.37 -29.99 -1.19
C ILE A 276 -34.49 -29.01 -1.61
N SER A 277 -35.08 -28.32 -0.64
CA SER A 277 -36.04 -27.25 -0.92
C SER A 277 -35.35 -26.01 -1.49
N ALA A 278 -36.11 -25.11 -2.13
CA ALA A 278 -35.59 -23.82 -2.56
C ALA A 278 -34.94 -23.07 -1.39
N ILE A 279 -33.77 -22.47 -1.63
CA ILE A 279 -32.96 -21.81 -0.60
C ILE A 279 -33.09 -20.30 -0.73
N SER A 280 -33.31 -19.61 0.39
CA SER A 280 -33.34 -18.14 0.48
C SER A 280 -31.93 -17.53 0.45
N TRP A 281 -31.24 -17.62 -0.69
CA TRP A 281 -29.86 -17.19 -0.86
C TRP A 281 -29.57 -15.72 -0.54
N LYS A 282 -30.54 -14.81 -0.72
CA LYS A 282 -30.40 -13.37 -0.44
C LYS A 282 -31.08 -12.91 0.84
N THR A 283 -32.14 -13.61 1.25
CA THR A 283 -32.96 -13.21 2.39
C THR A 283 -32.58 -13.94 3.68
N ASP A 284 -31.98 -15.14 3.59
CA ASP A 284 -31.44 -15.85 4.75
C ASP A 284 -29.95 -15.48 4.96
N PRO A 285 -29.57 -14.91 6.12
CA PRO A 285 -28.19 -14.55 6.42
C PRO A 285 -27.20 -15.72 6.35
N PHE A 286 -27.61 -16.93 6.72
CA PHE A 286 -26.73 -18.10 6.67
C PHE A 286 -26.41 -18.45 5.22
N TRP A 287 -27.43 -18.59 4.37
CA TRP A 287 -27.23 -18.94 2.97
C TRP A 287 -26.55 -17.84 2.16
N THR A 288 -26.79 -16.58 2.51
CA THR A 288 -26.06 -15.44 1.94
C THR A 288 -24.56 -15.57 2.21
N LYS A 289 -24.18 -15.87 3.46
CA LYS A 289 -22.78 -16.08 3.86
C LYS A 289 -22.13 -17.26 3.13
N VAL A 290 -22.85 -18.37 3.01
CA VAL A 290 -22.39 -19.56 2.26
C VAL A 290 -22.17 -19.22 0.79
N ALA A 291 -23.13 -18.55 0.14
CA ALA A 291 -23.02 -18.15 -1.27
C ALA A 291 -21.79 -17.24 -1.51
N ILE A 292 -21.59 -16.23 -0.66
CA ILE A 292 -20.45 -15.31 -0.80
C ILE A 292 -19.11 -16.05 -0.63
N ILE A 293 -19.01 -17.00 0.30
CA ILE A 293 -17.80 -17.83 0.46
C ILE A 293 -17.55 -18.69 -0.80
N MET A 294 -18.60 -19.32 -1.35
CA MET A 294 -18.48 -20.15 -2.57
C MET A 294 -18.05 -19.31 -3.78
N VAL A 295 -18.67 -18.15 -3.99
CA VAL A 295 -18.32 -17.22 -5.07
C VAL A 295 -16.89 -16.73 -4.91
N GLN A 296 -16.47 -16.41 -3.70
CA GLN A 296 -15.10 -16.01 -3.40
C GLN A 296 -14.11 -17.15 -3.67
N GLY A 297 -14.46 -18.39 -3.32
CA GLY A 297 -13.71 -19.59 -3.67
C GLY A 297 -13.49 -19.72 -5.17
N TRP A 298 -14.57 -19.60 -5.96
CA TRP A 298 -14.55 -19.67 -7.42
C TRP A 298 -13.70 -18.57 -8.05
N LEU A 299 -13.82 -17.33 -7.58
CA LEU A 299 -13.08 -16.18 -8.09
C LEU A 299 -11.58 -16.23 -7.76
N GLY A 300 -11.22 -16.72 -6.58
CA GLY A 300 -9.85 -16.59 -6.07
C GLY A 300 -8.95 -17.81 -6.29
N PHE A 301 -9.50 -19.02 -6.43
CA PHE A 301 -8.66 -20.21 -6.64
C PHE A 301 -7.74 -20.12 -7.89
N PRO A 302 -8.08 -19.44 -9.01
CA PRO A 302 -7.20 -19.39 -10.17
C PRO A 302 -5.86 -18.71 -9.88
N TYR A 303 -5.86 -17.70 -9.01
CA TYR A 303 -4.64 -17.01 -8.60
C TYR A 303 -3.69 -17.98 -7.88
N ILE A 304 -4.22 -18.75 -6.93
CA ILE A 304 -3.46 -19.78 -6.23
C ILE A 304 -3.01 -20.88 -7.20
N TYR A 305 -3.89 -21.31 -8.11
CA TYR A 305 -3.56 -22.29 -9.15
C TYR A 305 -2.34 -21.86 -9.98
N VAL A 306 -2.29 -20.60 -10.44
CA VAL A 306 -1.14 -20.06 -11.20
C VAL A 306 0.12 -20.05 -10.36
N MET A 307 0.04 -19.53 -9.14
CA MET A 307 1.18 -19.44 -8.23
C MET A 307 1.76 -20.83 -7.93
N VAL A 308 0.92 -21.78 -7.55
CA VAL A 308 1.34 -23.15 -7.22
C VAL A 308 1.87 -23.86 -8.46
N THR A 309 1.25 -23.68 -9.63
CA THR A 309 1.76 -24.23 -10.89
C THR A 309 3.16 -23.70 -11.20
N GLY A 310 3.41 -22.40 -11.00
CA GLY A 310 4.75 -21.81 -11.19
C GLY A 310 5.79 -22.38 -10.22
N ILE A 311 5.40 -22.66 -8.97
CA ILE A 311 6.27 -23.34 -8.00
C ILE A 311 6.54 -24.79 -8.41
N LEU A 312 5.52 -25.56 -8.79
CA LEU A 312 5.69 -26.95 -9.21
C LEU A 312 6.61 -27.07 -10.43
N GLN A 313 6.56 -26.10 -11.35
CA GLN A 313 7.41 -26.04 -12.54
C GLN A 313 8.88 -25.68 -12.26
N SER A 314 9.19 -25.09 -11.11
CA SER A 314 10.57 -24.73 -10.75
C SER A 314 11.32 -25.82 -9.98
N ILE A 315 10.62 -26.86 -9.51
CA ILE A 315 11.20 -28.01 -8.81
C ILE A 315 11.92 -28.91 -9.83
N SER A 316 13.19 -29.27 -9.57
CA SER A 316 13.94 -30.19 -10.44
C SER A 316 13.29 -31.57 -10.51
N GLU A 317 13.26 -32.18 -11.69
CA GLU A 317 12.79 -33.56 -11.89
C GLU A 317 13.63 -34.57 -11.09
N ASP A 318 14.90 -34.28 -10.81
CA ASP A 318 15.79 -35.15 -10.01
C ASP A 318 15.21 -35.47 -8.62
N LEU A 319 14.51 -34.51 -8.00
CA LEU A 319 13.88 -34.69 -6.68
C LEU A 319 12.68 -35.66 -6.77
N TYR A 320 11.93 -35.62 -7.86
CA TYR A 320 10.83 -36.56 -8.10
C TYR A 320 11.35 -37.96 -8.45
N GLU A 321 12.46 -38.06 -9.18
CA GLU A 321 13.11 -39.33 -9.48
C GLU A 321 13.68 -39.99 -8.23
N ALA A 322 14.40 -39.23 -7.40
CA ALA A 322 14.90 -39.71 -6.11
C ALA A 322 13.77 -40.22 -5.20
N ALA A 323 12.70 -39.42 -5.04
CA ALA A 323 11.54 -39.84 -4.24
C ALA A 323 10.89 -41.13 -4.78
N LYS A 324 10.81 -41.29 -6.11
CA LYS A 324 10.26 -42.51 -6.72
C LYS A 324 11.12 -43.75 -6.48
N ILE A 325 12.45 -43.58 -6.34
CA ILE A 325 13.37 -44.67 -6.00
C ILE A 325 13.19 -45.10 -4.53
N ASP A 326 12.96 -44.13 -3.64
CA ASP A 326 12.81 -44.37 -2.20
C ASP A 326 11.45 -44.96 -1.78
N GLY A 327 10.41 -44.80 -2.60
CA GLY A 327 9.06 -45.37 -2.39
C GLY A 327 8.07 -44.40 -1.76
#